data_AF-T1BG65-F1
#
_entry.id   AF-T1BG65-F1
#
_cell.length_a   1.000
_cell.length_b   1.000
_cell.length_c   1.000
_cell.angle_alpha   90.00
_cell.angle_beta   90.00
_cell.angle_gamma   90.00
#
_symmetry.space_group_name_H-M   'P 1'
#
loop_
_entity.id
_entity.type
_entity.pdbx_description
1 polymer ?
#
loop_
_entity_poly.entity_id
_entity_poly.type
_entity_poly.pdbx_seq_one_letter_code
_entity_poly.pdbx_strand_id
1 'polypeptide(L)'
;PVPAAPAAALPPELARLFDLLSGVENSSRCLIVGENDQVVGEAPVKDMIETISALGAPAKALVFDGIVSQRVLDVAQEKGIGVVVGSRLGPIGKAPDQVRVFTKADLGPAAGGR
;
A
#
# COMPACT_ATOMS: atom_id res chain seq x y z
N PRO A 1 -13.00 11.36 18.52
CA PRO A 1 -13.99 10.80 17.56
C PRO A 1 -13.31 10.35 16.27
N VAL A 2 -13.09 9.04 16.10
CA VAL A 2 -12.74 8.45 14.80
C VAL A 2 -13.83 7.43 14.46
N PRO A 3 -14.57 7.62 13.35
CA PRO A 3 -15.76 6.84 13.05
C PRO A 3 -15.37 5.45 12.54
N ALA A 4 -15.92 4.43 13.21
CA ALA A 4 -15.96 3.06 12.73
C ALA A 4 -17.05 2.92 11.64
N ALA A 5 -16.67 2.24 10.55
CA ALA A 5 -17.44 1.48 9.55
C ALA A 5 -18.92 1.82 9.28
N PRO A 6 -19.29 1.87 7.99
CA PRO A 6 -20.34 0.95 7.53
C PRO A 6 -19.94 0.11 6.31
N ALA A 7 -20.44 -1.11 6.33
CA ALA A 7 -20.15 -2.23 5.44
C ALA A 7 -20.76 -2.11 4.03
N ALA A 8 -19.98 -2.52 3.02
CA ALA A 8 -20.32 -3.58 2.06
C ALA A 8 -19.33 -3.53 0.87
N ALA A 9 -18.69 -4.67 0.57
CA ALA A 9 -17.86 -5.02 -0.60
C ALA A 9 -16.32 -4.90 -0.54
N LEU A 10 -15.68 -4.19 0.38
CA LEU A 10 -14.20 -4.20 0.59
C LEU A 10 -13.89 -3.87 2.06
N PRO A 11 -12.83 -4.41 2.69
CA PRO A 11 -12.36 -3.95 4.01
C PRO A 11 -12.13 -2.42 3.98
N PRO A 12 -12.48 -1.68 5.05
CA PRO A 12 -12.35 -0.22 5.07
C PRO A 12 -10.90 0.25 4.89
N GLU A 13 -9.92 -0.58 5.23
CA GLU A 13 -8.51 -0.33 4.91
C GLU A 13 -8.29 -0.31 3.39
N LEU A 14 -8.81 -1.31 2.65
CA LEU A 14 -8.61 -1.45 1.21
C LEU A 14 -9.27 -0.31 0.44
N ALA A 15 -10.47 0.10 0.85
CA ALA A 15 -11.16 1.25 0.27
C ALA A 15 -10.36 2.55 0.46
N ARG A 16 -9.76 2.75 1.65
CA ARG A 16 -8.83 3.87 1.90
C ARG A 16 -7.59 3.78 1.04
N LEU A 17 -6.95 2.62 0.96
CA LEU A 17 -5.74 2.43 0.15
C LEU A 17 -6.00 2.73 -1.33
N PHE A 18 -7.18 2.36 -1.84
CA PHE A 18 -7.61 2.70 -3.20
C PHE A 18 -7.81 4.20 -3.40
N ASP A 19 -8.50 4.87 -2.48
CA ASP A 19 -8.71 6.33 -2.52
C ASP A 19 -7.37 7.08 -2.48
N LEU A 20 -6.47 6.67 -1.57
CA LEU A 20 -5.11 7.17 -1.45
C LEU A 20 -4.32 6.97 -2.74
N LEU A 21 -4.36 5.76 -3.32
CA LEU A 21 -3.74 5.45 -4.60
C LEU A 21 -4.29 6.35 -5.70
N SER A 22 -5.59 6.58 -5.73
CA SER A 22 -6.23 7.49 -6.69
C SER A 22 -5.89 8.96 -6.48
N GLY A 23 -5.49 9.37 -5.28
CA GLY A 23 -4.94 10.70 -5.04
C GLY A 23 -3.52 10.89 -5.57
N VAL A 24 -2.73 9.81 -5.64
CA VAL A 24 -1.32 9.84 -6.09
C VAL A 24 -1.08 9.24 -7.48
N GLU A 25 -2.11 8.69 -8.11
CA GLU A 25 -2.03 8.12 -9.46
C GLU A 25 -1.54 9.19 -10.44
N ASN A 26 -0.67 8.81 -11.38
CA ASN A 26 0.00 9.72 -12.31
C ASN A 26 0.96 10.75 -11.68
N SER A 27 1.11 10.78 -10.36
CA SER A 27 2.00 11.72 -9.67
C SER A 27 3.31 11.08 -9.22
N SER A 28 3.50 9.77 -9.42
CA SER A 28 4.69 9.03 -8.95
C SER A 28 4.97 9.29 -7.46
N ARG A 29 3.91 9.28 -6.63
CA ARG A 29 4.00 9.43 -5.17
C ARG A 29 3.64 8.13 -4.46
N CYS A 30 4.08 8.06 -3.22
CA CYS A 30 3.83 7.00 -2.27
C CYS A 30 3.26 7.60 -0.98
N LEU A 31 2.44 6.80 -0.32
CA LEU A 31 1.74 7.09 0.92
C LEU A 31 1.98 5.92 1.85
N ILE A 32 2.48 6.23 3.04
CA ILE A 32 2.75 5.24 4.07
C ILE A 32 1.58 5.27 5.06
N VAL A 33 0.98 4.11 5.29
CA VAL A 33 -0.15 3.93 6.21
C VAL A 33 0.31 3.14 7.43
N GLY A 34 0.16 3.75 8.61
CA GLY A 34 0.48 3.12 9.89
C GLY A 34 -0.59 2.15 10.39
N GLU A 35 -0.38 1.57 11.57
CA GLU A 35 -1.32 0.59 12.19
C GLU A 35 -2.74 1.12 12.40
N ASN A 36 -2.93 2.42 12.62
CA ASN A 36 -4.25 3.04 12.82
C ASN A 36 -4.98 3.38 11.50
N ASP A 37 -4.57 2.77 10.39
CA ASP A 37 -5.11 3.05 9.04
C ASP A 37 -5.01 4.54 8.65
N GLN A 38 -4.02 5.24 9.21
CA GLN A 38 -3.76 6.66 8.99
C GLN A 38 -2.48 6.85 8.18
N VAL A 39 -2.48 7.84 7.28
CA VAL A 39 -1.28 8.22 6.53
C VAL A 39 -0.28 8.83 7.51
N VAL A 40 0.84 8.12 7.72
CA VAL A 40 1.93 8.55 8.60
C VAL A 40 3.03 9.28 7.82
N GLY A 41 3.00 9.21 6.49
CA GLY A 41 3.91 9.93 5.63
C GLY A 41 3.51 9.85 4.17
N GLU A 42 3.93 10.86 3.40
CA GLU A 42 3.79 10.91 1.95
C GLU A 42 5.13 11.34 1.33
N ALA A 43 5.52 10.71 0.23
CA ALA A 43 6.78 11.01 -0.45
C ALA A 43 6.69 10.65 -1.94
N PRO A 44 7.57 11.17 -2.81
CA PRO A 44 7.68 10.66 -4.17
C PRO A 44 8.21 9.22 -4.18
N VAL A 45 7.82 8.40 -5.16
CA VAL A 45 8.26 7.00 -5.32
C VAL A 45 9.78 6.88 -5.38
N LYS A 46 10.44 7.89 -5.95
CA LYS A 46 11.91 7.98 -6.01
C LYS A 46 12.55 8.03 -4.61
N ASP A 47 11.90 8.72 -3.67
CA ASP A 47 12.32 8.88 -2.28
C ASP A 47 11.57 7.94 -1.32
N MET A 48 10.68 7.08 -1.83
CA MET A 48 9.89 6.17 -1.01
C MET A 48 10.77 5.31 -0.11
N ILE A 49 11.86 4.77 -0.67
CA ILE A 49 12.79 3.93 0.08
C ILE A 49 13.49 4.75 1.17
N GLU A 50 13.95 5.98 0.87
CA GLU A 50 14.55 6.85 1.88
C GLU A 50 13.54 7.24 2.96
N THR A 51 12.31 7.59 2.57
CA THR A 51 11.23 7.97 3.47
C THR A 51 10.87 6.81 4.40
N ILE A 52 10.65 5.62 3.85
CA ILE A 52 10.43 4.40 4.65
C ILE A 52 11.63 4.09 5.54
N SER A 53 12.86 4.29 5.04
CA SER A 53 14.09 4.07 5.80
C SER A 53 14.19 5.04 6.99
N ALA A 54 13.91 6.32 6.75
CA ALA A 54 13.88 7.41 7.72
C ALA A 54 12.68 7.35 8.66
N LEU A 55 11.57 6.73 8.23
CA LEU A 55 10.46 6.39 9.10
C LEU A 55 10.96 5.38 10.15
N GLY A 56 11.04 5.86 11.40
CA GLY A 56 11.34 5.04 12.57
C GLY A 56 10.14 4.22 13.07
N ALA A 57 8.99 4.29 12.40
CA ALA A 57 7.76 3.60 12.80
C ALA A 57 7.42 2.49 11.81
N PRO A 58 6.89 1.34 12.29
CA PRO A 58 6.41 0.29 11.42
C PRO A 58 5.17 0.79 10.65
N ALA A 59 5.16 0.53 9.34
CA ALA A 59 4.00 0.79 8.51
C ALA A 59 3.19 -0.48 8.35
N LYS A 60 1.86 -0.39 8.43
CA LYS A 60 0.96 -1.52 8.19
C LYS A 60 0.76 -1.76 6.70
N ALA A 61 0.58 -0.66 5.96
CA ALA A 61 0.37 -0.68 4.53
C ALA A 61 1.18 0.41 3.82
N LEU A 62 1.60 0.13 2.60
CA LEU A 62 2.32 1.06 1.74
C LEU A 62 1.58 1.21 0.42
N VAL A 63 1.26 2.43 0.01
CA VAL A 63 0.59 2.71 -1.27
C VAL A 63 1.51 3.51 -2.15
N PHE A 64 1.70 3.13 -3.42
CA PHE A 64 2.51 3.93 -4.32
C PHE A 64 2.13 3.75 -5.80
N ASP A 65 2.29 4.82 -6.56
CA ASP A 65 2.05 4.82 -8.01
C ASP A 65 3.28 4.30 -8.77
N GLY A 66 3.42 2.98 -8.84
CA GLY A 66 4.55 2.35 -9.53
C GLY A 66 4.42 0.85 -9.75
N ILE A 67 5.52 0.25 -10.23
CA ILE A 67 5.64 -1.19 -10.44
C ILE A 67 6.14 -1.84 -9.15
N VAL A 68 5.34 -2.74 -8.57
CA VAL A 68 5.76 -3.55 -7.43
C VAL A 68 6.74 -4.60 -7.92
N SER A 69 7.98 -4.52 -7.45
CA SER A 69 9.06 -5.46 -7.77
C SER A 69 9.56 -6.16 -6.50
N GLN A 70 10.38 -7.20 -6.64
CA GLN A 70 10.94 -7.90 -5.48
C GLN A 70 11.71 -6.97 -4.54
N ARG A 71 12.43 -5.97 -5.06
CA ARG A 71 13.16 -5.00 -4.22
C ARG A 71 12.23 -4.19 -3.32
N VAL A 72 11.04 -3.84 -3.81
CA VAL A 72 10.04 -3.12 -3.01
C VAL A 72 9.47 -4.05 -1.94
N LEU A 73 9.16 -5.29 -2.32
CA LEU A 73 8.66 -6.30 -1.38
C LEU A 73 9.66 -6.61 -0.26
N ASP A 74 10.94 -6.67 -0.59
CA ASP A 74 12.04 -6.93 0.35
C ASP A 74 12.14 -5.80 1.38
N VAL A 75 12.18 -4.54 0.92
CA VAL A 75 12.17 -3.35 1.81
C VAL A 75 10.91 -3.28 2.65
N ALA A 76 9.75 -3.61 2.08
CA ALA A 76 8.49 -3.65 2.79
C ALA A 76 8.50 -4.73 3.89
N GLN A 77 9.03 -5.92 3.59
CA GLN A 77 9.19 -7.00 4.57
C GLN A 77 10.11 -6.61 5.71
N GLU A 78 11.29 -6.07 5.40
CA GLU A 78 12.27 -5.62 6.41
C GLU A 78 11.68 -4.58 7.36
N LYS A 79 10.77 -3.76 6.84
CA LYS A 79 10.09 -2.70 7.61
C LYS A 79 8.83 -3.18 8.34
N GLY A 80 8.46 -4.46 8.19
CA GLY A 80 7.28 -5.04 8.83
C GLY A 80 5.95 -4.67 8.14
N ILE A 81 6.00 -4.28 6.87
CA ILE A 81 4.82 -3.88 6.10
C ILE A 81 4.09 -5.13 5.60
N GLY A 82 2.91 -5.39 6.16
CA GLY A 82 2.09 -6.54 5.77
C GLY A 82 1.31 -6.36 4.46
N VAL A 83 1.14 -5.11 4.01
CA VAL A 83 0.32 -4.78 2.83
C VAL A 83 1.05 -3.79 1.93
N VAL A 84 1.18 -4.12 0.64
CA VAL A 84 1.82 -3.25 -0.35
C VAL A 84 0.87 -3.06 -1.52
N VAL A 85 0.57 -1.81 -1.85
CA VAL A 85 -0.34 -1.42 -2.92
C VAL A 85 0.44 -0.67 -3.98
N GLY A 86 0.42 -1.21 -5.20
CA GLY A 86 1.05 -0.57 -6.36
C GLY A 86 0.09 -0.36 -7.51
N SER A 87 0.43 0.55 -8.42
CA SER A 87 -0.32 0.72 -9.66
C SER A 87 -0.24 -0.50 -10.57
N ARG A 88 0.92 -1.19 -10.60
CA ARG A 88 1.10 -2.44 -11.36
C ARG A 88 1.93 -3.46 -10.60
N LEU A 89 1.60 -4.72 -10.82
CA LEU A 89 2.46 -5.84 -10.41
C LEU A 89 3.58 -6.02 -11.44
N GLY A 90 4.83 -5.96 -10.99
CA GLY A 90 5.99 -6.27 -11.82
C GLY A 90 6.30 -7.77 -11.86
N PRO A 91 7.45 -8.17 -12.43
CA PRO A 91 7.91 -9.55 -12.38
C PRO A 91 8.34 -9.91 -10.96
N ILE A 92 7.36 -10.32 -10.15
CA ILE A 92 7.60 -10.91 -8.84
C ILE A 92 7.45 -12.42 -8.97
N GLY A 93 8.53 -13.16 -8.71
CA GLY A 93 8.50 -14.62 -8.81
C GLY A 93 7.64 -15.24 -7.72
N LYS A 94 7.78 -14.74 -6.49
CA LYS A 94 7.03 -15.20 -5.32
C LYS A 94 6.78 -14.01 -4.39
N ALA A 95 5.52 -13.73 -4.08
CA ALA A 95 5.19 -12.83 -2.98
C ALA A 95 5.42 -13.60 -1.66
N PRO A 96 6.08 -13.00 -0.66
CA PRO A 96 6.22 -13.66 0.63
C PRO A 96 4.87 -13.72 1.36
N ASP A 97 4.58 -14.84 2.04
CA ASP A 97 3.32 -15.04 2.78
C ASP A 97 3.01 -13.95 3.82
N GLN A 98 4.05 -13.25 4.31
CA GLN A 98 3.90 -12.15 5.25
C GLN A 98 3.50 -10.82 4.61
N VAL A 99 3.64 -10.64 3.29
CA VAL A 99 3.34 -9.37 2.60
C VAL A 99 2.35 -9.59 1.48
N ARG A 100 1.16 -8.98 1.61
CA ARG A 100 0.13 -9.02 0.59
C ARG A 100 0.33 -7.88 -0.39
N VAL A 101 0.42 -8.21 -1.67
CA VAL A 101 0.50 -7.22 -2.74
C VAL A 101 -0.87 -7.03 -3.36
N PHE A 102 -1.36 -5.79 -3.33
CA PHE A 102 -2.57 -5.37 -4.00
C PHE A 102 -2.22 -4.43 -5.14
N THR A 103 -3.07 -4.41 -6.16
CA THR A 103 -2.97 -3.43 -7.24
C THR A 103 -4.26 -2.66 -7.39
N LYS A 104 -4.24 -1.56 -8.14
CA LYS A 104 -5.47 -0.80 -8.48
C LYS A 104 -6.57 -1.72 -9.03
N ALA A 105 -6.20 -2.73 -9.82
CA ALA A 105 -7.14 -3.70 -10.37
C ALA A 105 -7.72 -4.64 -9.29
N ASP A 106 -6.91 -4.98 -8.27
CA ASP A 106 -7.30 -5.87 -7.18
C ASP A 106 -8.18 -5.15 -6.14
N LEU A 107 -8.02 -3.84 -5.95
CA LEU A 107 -8.78 -3.03 -4.99
C LEU A 107 -10.06 -2.42 -5.57
N GLY A 108 -10.30 -2.54 -6.87
CA GLY A 108 -11.49 -1.99 -7.52
C GLY A 108 -12.79 -2.65 -7.01
N PRO A 109 -13.97 -2.07 -7.29
CA PRO A 109 -15.27 -2.58 -6.82
C PRO A 109 -15.63 -4.02 -7.26
N ALA A 110 -14.78 -4.69 -8.06
CA ALA A 110 -14.88 -6.10 -8.44
C ALA A 110 -14.06 -7.06 -7.54
N ALA A 111 -13.34 -6.55 -6.53
CA ALA A 111 -12.46 -7.32 -5.64
C ALA A 111 -13.17 -8.33 -4.72
N GLY A 112 -14.50 -8.23 -4.60
CA GLY A 112 -15.32 -9.14 -3.81
C GLY A 112 -15.70 -10.38 -4.60
N GLY A 113 -14.80 -11.35 -4.75
CA GLY A 113 -15.20 -12.69 -5.17
C GLY A 113 -14.13 -13.52 -5.87
N ARG A 114 -13.27 -14.18 -5.10
CA ARG A 114 -12.94 -15.59 -5.32
C ARG A 114 -12.33 -16.23 -4.09
#